data_AF-A0A218M2R3-F1
#
_entry.id   AF-A0A218M2R3-F1
#
_cell.length_a   1.000
_cell.length_b   1.000
_cell.length_c   1.000
_cell.angle_alpha   90.00
_cell.angle_beta   90.00
_cell.angle_gamma   90.00
#
_symmetry.space_group_name_H-M   'P 1'
#
loop_
_entity.id
_entity.type
_entity.pdbx_description
1 polymer ?
#
loop_
_entity_poly.entity_id
_entity_poly.type
_entity_poly.pdbx_seq_one_letter_code
_entity_poly.pdbx_strand_id
1 'polypeptide(L)'
;TLDTLEKTIDEAIANNCNLIVSFHPIIFSGLKKLNGNNYVERVVLKAIQNNIAIYATHTALDNSNNGVSAKMGEVLGLQNLKVLLPKKGLIKKLTTYVPPTEANHLRKALFEAGAGTIGNYNNCSFNVEGKGSYKGNDNSNPVKGEKGV
;
A
#
# COMPACT_ATOMS: atom_id res chain seq x y z
N THR A 1 -5.16 -16.96 11.01
CA THR A 1 -6.57 -17.33 11.30
C THR A 1 -7.51 -16.52 10.42
N LEU A 2 -8.78 -16.95 10.28
CA LEU A 2 -9.83 -16.13 9.67
C LEU A 2 -10.33 -15.10 10.67
N ASP A 3 -10.92 -15.59 11.77
CA ASP A 3 -11.43 -14.81 12.90
C ASP A 3 -10.54 -14.96 14.12
N THR A 4 -10.43 -13.88 14.91
CA THR A 4 -9.72 -13.91 16.20
C THR A 4 -10.74 -14.08 17.31
N LEU A 5 -10.93 -15.31 17.76
CA LEU A 5 -11.83 -15.67 18.85
C LEU A 5 -11.05 -15.96 20.14
N GLU A 6 -11.74 -16.13 21.26
CA GLU A 6 -11.10 -16.48 22.54
C GLU A 6 -10.26 -17.76 22.42
N LYS A 7 -10.79 -18.75 21.68
CA LYS A 7 -10.08 -20.01 21.36
C LYS A 7 -8.81 -19.80 20.53
N THR A 8 -8.78 -18.80 19.66
CA THR A 8 -7.60 -18.46 18.87
C THR A 8 -6.49 -17.91 19.78
N ILE A 9 -6.86 -17.14 20.80
CA ILE A 9 -5.89 -16.69 21.81
C ILE A 9 -5.40 -17.88 22.64
N ASP A 10 -6.29 -18.78 23.05
CA ASP A 10 -5.90 -20.00 23.78
C ASP A 10 -4.92 -20.87 22.98
N GLU A 11 -5.19 -21.05 21.69
CA GLU A 11 -4.29 -21.76 20.78
C GLU A 11 -2.93 -21.07 20.68
N ALA A 12 -2.90 -19.73 20.53
CA ALA A 12 -1.66 -18.98 20.48
C ALA A 12 -0.85 -19.11 21.78
N ILE A 13 -1.50 -19.05 22.94
CA ILE A 13 -0.86 -19.28 24.25
C ILE A 13 -0.29 -20.70 24.32
N ALA A 14 -1.08 -21.71 23.97
CA ALA A 14 -0.67 -23.11 24.02
C ALA A 14 0.54 -23.40 23.10
N ASN A 15 0.67 -22.67 21.99
CA ASN A 15 1.76 -22.80 21.03
C ASN A 15 2.90 -21.79 21.25
N ASN A 16 2.89 -21.00 22.33
CA ASN A 16 3.87 -19.94 22.60
C ASN A 16 4.01 -18.92 21.45
N CYS A 17 2.92 -18.62 20.74
CA CYS A 17 2.87 -17.59 19.71
C CYS A 17 2.58 -16.22 20.33
N ASN A 18 3.27 -15.18 19.86
CA ASN A 18 3.07 -13.78 20.28
C ASN A 18 2.45 -12.88 19.20
N LEU A 19 2.12 -13.43 18.03
CA LEU A 19 1.49 -12.72 16.92
C LEU A 19 0.41 -13.59 16.28
N ILE A 20 -0.79 -13.02 16.14
CA ILE A 20 -1.88 -13.57 15.35
C ILE A 20 -2.09 -12.70 14.13
N VAL A 21 -1.92 -13.29 12.94
CA VAL A 21 -2.35 -12.68 11.68
C VAL A 21 -3.77 -13.18 11.37
N SER A 22 -4.74 -12.27 11.41
CA SER A 22 -6.15 -12.54 11.10
C SER A 22 -6.58 -11.91 9.78
N PHE A 23 -7.60 -12.48 9.17
CA PHE A 23 -8.24 -11.85 8.03
C PHE A 23 -9.24 -10.79 8.50
N HIS A 24 -10.20 -11.16 9.34
CA HIS A 24 -11.17 -10.20 9.88
C HIS A 24 -10.56 -9.38 11.02
N PRO A 25 -10.75 -8.05 11.03
CA PRO A 25 -10.31 -7.19 12.12
C PRO A 25 -11.24 -7.37 13.32
N ILE A 26 -10.67 -7.72 14.47
CA ILE A 26 -11.47 -7.92 15.69
C ILE A 26 -12.04 -6.60 16.23
N ILE A 27 -11.31 -5.49 16.05
CA ILE A 27 -11.79 -4.14 16.31
C ILE A 27 -12.21 -3.53 14.97
N PHE A 28 -13.45 -3.77 14.56
CA PHE A 28 -14.00 -3.19 13.33
C PHE A 28 -14.54 -1.77 13.55
N SER A 29 -15.20 -1.54 14.69
CA SER A 29 -15.60 -0.23 15.17
C SER A 29 -14.78 0.14 16.41
N GLY A 30 -14.52 1.44 16.59
CA GLY A 30 -13.71 1.91 17.71
C GLY A 30 -14.27 1.48 19.07
N LEU A 31 -13.40 0.96 19.94
CA LEU A 31 -13.76 0.58 21.30
C LEU A 31 -13.91 1.81 22.19
N LYS A 32 -15.09 2.01 22.77
CA LYS A 32 -15.36 3.10 23.73
C LYS A 32 -15.09 2.69 25.18
N LYS A 33 -15.08 1.38 25.46
CA LYS A 33 -14.88 0.77 26.77
C LYS A 33 -14.16 -0.57 26.56
N LEU A 34 -13.43 -1.01 27.58
CA LEU A 34 -12.75 -2.30 27.61
C LEU A 34 -12.90 -2.91 29.01
N ASN A 35 -14.06 -3.49 29.28
CA ASN A 35 -14.44 -4.09 30.57
C ASN A 35 -14.80 -5.59 30.46
N GLY A 36 -14.72 -6.17 29.26
CA GLY A 36 -14.92 -7.61 29.06
C GLY A 36 -16.38 -8.04 28.92
N ASN A 37 -17.30 -7.08 28.73
CA ASN A 37 -18.74 -7.37 28.64
C ASN A 37 -19.15 -8.09 27.34
N ASN A 38 -18.33 -8.03 26.29
CA ASN A 38 -18.56 -8.74 25.03
C ASN A 38 -17.29 -9.49 24.60
N TYR A 39 -17.44 -10.36 23.59
CA TYR A 39 -16.35 -11.23 23.16
C TYR A 39 -15.16 -10.44 22.59
N VAL A 40 -15.39 -9.35 21.84
CA VAL A 40 -14.31 -8.52 21.30
C VAL A 40 -13.45 -8.00 22.42
N GLU A 41 -14.08 -7.41 23.44
CA GLU A 41 -13.38 -6.89 24.61
C GLU A 41 -12.64 -7.98 25.38
N ARG A 42 -13.24 -9.16 25.59
CA ARG A 42 -12.58 -10.28 26.27
C ARG A 42 -11.37 -10.79 25.50
N VAL A 43 -11.49 -10.95 24.18
CA VAL A 43 -10.38 -11.39 23.34
C VAL A 43 -9.24 -10.37 23.35
N VAL A 44 -9.55 -9.09 23.22
CA VAL A 44 -8.56 -8.01 23.28
C VAL A 44 -7.87 -7.97 24.64
N LEU A 45 -8.63 -8.02 25.74
CA LEU A 45 -8.07 -8.09 27.10
C LEU A 45 -7.14 -9.29 27.28
N LYS A 46 -7.57 -10.47 26.83
CA LYS A 46 -6.80 -11.71 26.94
C LYS A 46 -5.51 -11.65 26.12
N ALA A 47 -5.57 -11.09 24.90
CA ALA A 47 -4.39 -10.89 24.06
C ALA A 47 -3.39 -9.94 24.72
N ILE A 48 -3.86 -8.82 25.27
CA ILE A 48 -3.03 -7.85 26.02
C ILE A 48 -2.34 -8.53 27.21
N GLN A 49 -3.10 -9.25 28.04
CA GLN A 49 -2.58 -9.92 29.24
C GLN A 49 -1.50 -10.97 28.94
N ASN A 50 -1.53 -11.55 27.73
CA ASN A 50 -0.59 -12.59 27.31
C ASN A 50 0.47 -12.07 26.32
N ASN A 51 0.58 -10.75 26.12
CA ASN A 51 1.53 -10.12 25.20
C ASN A 51 1.41 -10.64 23.74
N ILE A 52 0.18 -10.88 23.27
CA ILE A 52 -0.09 -11.34 21.92
C ILE A 52 -0.56 -10.16 21.06
N ALA A 53 0.19 -9.85 20.01
CA ALA A 53 -0.21 -8.89 18.99
C ALA A 53 -1.24 -9.50 18.02
N ILE A 54 -2.20 -8.70 17.57
CA ILE A 54 -3.19 -9.09 16.55
C ILE A 54 -3.06 -8.15 15.36
N TYR A 55 -2.81 -8.70 14.17
CA TYR A 55 -2.69 -7.97 12.92
C TYR A 55 -3.74 -8.45 11.91
N ALA A 56 -4.58 -7.54 11.42
CA ALA A 56 -5.68 -7.86 10.52
C ALA A 56 -5.40 -7.36 9.09
N THR A 57 -5.49 -8.25 8.08
CA THR A 57 -5.23 -7.91 6.68
C THR A 57 -6.47 -7.52 5.89
N HIS A 58 -7.63 -8.10 6.23
CA HIS A 58 -8.95 -7.82 5.66
C HIS A 58 -8.93 -7.59 4.13
N THR A 59 -9.49 -6.46 3.67
CA THR A 59 -9.58 -6.10 2.25
C THR A 59 -8.23 -5.92 1.56
N ALA A 60 -7.11 -5.72 2.27
CA ALA A 60 -5.80 -5.70 1.62
C ALA A 60 -5.46 -7.08 1.05
N LEU A 61 -5.80 -8.16 1.78
CA LEU A 61 -5.63 -9.52 1.28
C LEU A 61 -6.63 -9.84 0.16
N ASP A 62 -7.87 -9.36 0.22
CA ASP A 62 -8.84 -9.51 -0.88
C ASP A 62 -8.35 -8.88 -2.19
N ASN A 63 -7.64 -7.75 -2.09
CA ASN A 63 -7.14 -6.99 -3.24
C ASN A 63 -5.75 -7.45 -3.73
N SER A 64 -5.19 -8.50 -3.13
CA SER A 64 -3.93 -9.08 -3.57
C SER A 64 -4.13 -9.97 -4.80
N ASN A 65 -3.20 -9.94 -5.74
CA ASN A 65 -3.18 -10.84 -6.91
C ASN A 65 -3.12 -12.31 -6.50
N ASN A 66 -2.57 -12.61 -5.31
CA ASN A 66 -2.48 -13.95 -4.73
C ASN A 66 -3.34 -14.05 -3.46
N GLY A 67 -4.41 -13.26 -3.40
CA GLY A 67 -5.29 -13.11 -2.24
C GLY A 67 -6.40 -14.15 -2.14
N VAL A 68 -7.42 -13.81 -1.34
CA VAL A 68 -8.57 -14.69 -1.06
C VAL A 68 -9.27 -15.12 -2.35
N SER A 69 -9.60 -14.18 -3.24
CA SER A 69 -10.28 -14.50 -4.50
C SER A 69 -9.44 -15.34 -5.45
N ALA A 70 -8.12 -15.14 -5.49
CA ALA A 70 -7.23 -15.95 -6.30
C ALA A 70 -7.19 -17.40 -5.80
N LYS A 71 -7.09 -17.59 -4.48
CA LYS A 71 -7.11 -18.93 -3.88
C LYS A 71 -8.44 -19.63 -4.07
N MET A 72 -9.56 -18.92 -3.97
CA MET A 72 -10.88 -19.49 -4.27
C MET A 72 -10.97 -19.97 -5.72
N GLY A 73 -10.47 -19.18 -6.66
CA GLY A 73 -10.43 -19.59 -8.07
C GLY A 73 -9.57 -20.84 -8.30
N GLU A 74 -8.42 -20.94 -7.63
CA GLU A 74 -7.57 -22.14 -7.66
C GLU A 74 -8.31 -23.38 -7.12
N VAL A 75 -8.91 -23.29 -5.93
CA VAL A 75 -9.64 -24.40 -5.28
C VAL A 75 -10.83 -24.87 -6.13
N LEU A 76 -11.50 -23.94 -6.80
CA LEU A 76 -12.62 -24.24 -7.71
C LEU A 76 -12.16 -24.74 -9.11
N GLY A 77 -10.85 -24.79 -9.38
CA GLY A 77 -10.31 -25.21 -10.67
C GLY A 77 -10.55 -24.22 -11.81
N LEU A 78 -10.88 -22.96 -11.50
CA LEU A 78 -11.14 -21.92 -12.48
C LEU A 78 -9.86 -21.57 -13.26
N GLN A 79 -10.01 -21.34 -14.56
CA GLN A 79 -8.92 -20.98 -15.46
C GLN A 79 -9.06 -19.53 -15.92
N ASN A 80 -7.95 -18.91 -16.32
CA ASN A 80 -7.92 -17.57 -16.89
C ASN A 80 -8.58 -16.48 -16.01
N LEU A 81 -8.34 -16.54 -14.70
CA LEU A 81 -8.87 -15.58 -13.73
C LEU A 81 -8.49 -14.14 -14.11
N LYS A 82 -9.45 -13.23 -13.96
CA LYS A 82 -9.26 -11.79 -14.15
C LYS A 82 -9.85 -11.03 -12.97
N VAL A 83 -9.29 -9.86 -12.69
CA VAL A 83 -9.82 -8.95 -11.67
C VAL A 83 -11.25 -8.53 -12.06
N LEU A 84 -12.21 -8.83 -11.20
CA LEU A 84 -13.63 -8.53 -11.44
C LEU A 84 -13.93 -7.02 -11.37
N LEU A 85 -13.35 -6.33 -10.39
CA LEU A 85 -13.56 -4.89 -10.15
C LEU A 85 -12.20 -4.16 -10.07
N PRO A 86 -11.64 -3.72 -11.21
CA PRO A 86 -10.36 -3.03 -11.23
C PRO A 86 -10.42 -1.66 -10.53
N LYS A 87 -9.42 -1.37 -9.68
CA LYS A 87 -9.25 -0.05 -9.08
C LYS A 87 -8.84 0.98 -10.14
N LYS A 88 -9.52 2.13 -10.14
CA LYS A 88 -9.20 3.26 -11.03
C LYS A 88 -8.18 4.20 -10.37
N GLY A 89 -7.42 4.92 -11.19
CA GLY A 89 -6.57 6.03 -10.72
C GLY A 89 -5.31 5.64 -9.94
N LEU A 90 -4.90 4.36 -9.98
CA LEU A 90 -3.67 3.87 -9.36
C LEU A 90 -2.41 4.36 -10.08
N ILE A 91 -2.48 4.59 -11.39
CA ILE A 91 -1.37 5.08 -12.20
C ILE A 91 -1.47 6.61 -12.29
N LYS A 92 -0.34 7.28 -12.10
CA LYS A 92 -0.19 8.73 -12.30
C LYS A 92 0.82 8.98 -13.41
N LYS A 93 0.61 10.05 -14.18
CA LYS A 93 1.58 10.53 -15.16
C LYS A 93 2.38 11.67 -14.53
N LEU A 94 3.68 11.47 -14.37
CA LEU A 94 4.61 12.53 -14.00
C LEU A 94 5.09 13.22 -15.28
N THR A 95 4.81 14.51 -15.40
CA THR A 95 5.40 15.38 -16.41
C THR A 95 6.32 16.35 -15.70
N THR A 96 7.58 16.37 -16.11
CA THR A 96 8.60 17.28 -15.58
C THR A 96 9.37 17.93 -16.72
N TYR A 97 9.97 19.08 -16.45
CA TYR A 97 10.76 19.85 -17.40
C TYR A 97 12.15 20.04 -16.84
N VAL A 98 13.15 19.83 -17.68
CA VAL A 98 14.54 19.82 -17.27
C VAL A 98 15.39 20.36 -18.41
N PRO A 99 16.46 21.12 -18.12
CA PRO A 99 17.42 21.49 -19.16
C PRO A 99 18.01 20.26 -19.86
N PRO A 100 18.31 20.33 -21.18
CA PRO A 100 18.81 19.17 -21.93
C PRO A 100 20.03 18.49 -21.31
N THR A 101 20.94 19.27 -20.69
CA THR A 101 22.15 18.74 -20.02
C THR A 101 21.86 17.83 -18.83
N GLU A 102 20.74 18.06 -18.13
CA GLU A 102 20.38 17.32 -16.91
C GLU A 102 19.37 16.19 -17.19
N ALA A 103 18.89 16.07 -18.44
CA ALA A 103 17.79 15.16 -18.79
C ALA A 103 18.12 13.69 -18.50
N ASN A 104 19.35 13.25 -18.78
CA ASN A 104 19.80 11.89 -18.50
C ASN A 104 19.83 11.61 -16.99
N HIS A 105 20.38 12.55 -16.20
CA HIS A 105 20.50 12.42 -14.76
C HIS A 105 19.13 12.32 -14.09
N LEU A 106 18.19 13.20 -14.47
CA LEU A 106 16.83 13.18 -13.95
C LEU A 106 16.12 11.85 -14.26
N ARG A 107 16.20 11.36 -15.51
CA ARG A 107 15.55 10.09 -15.88
C ARG A 107 16.10 8.92 -15.08
N LYS A 108 17.42 8.83 -14.91
CA LYS A 108 18.05 7.77 -14.14
C LYS A 108 17.55 7.77 -12.69
N ALA A 109 17.52 8.94 -12.05
CA ALA A 109 17.01 9.08 -10.69
C ALA A 109 15.53 8.69 -10.58
N LEU A 110 14.70 9.05 -11.56
CA LEU A 110 13.29 8.64 -11.60
C LEU A 110 13.12 7.12 -11.73
N PHE A 111 13.93 6.47 -12.56
CA PHE A 111 13.90 5.03 -12.74
C PHE A 111 14.36 4.27 -11.50
N GLU A 112 15.42 4.76 -10.84
CA GLU A 112 15.90 4.20 -9.55
C GLU A 112 14.83 4.32 -8.45
N ALA A 113 14.02 5.38 -8.48
CA ALA A 113 12.87 5.54 -7.59
C ALA A 113 11.65 4.67 -7.97
N GLY A 114 11.73 3.89 -9.05
CA GLY A 114 10.68 2.99 -9.53
C GLY A 114 9.70 3.59 -10.54
N ALA A 115 9.90 4.82 -10.99
CA ALA A 115 9.08 5.38 -12.07
C ALA A 115 9.37 4.66 -13.39
N GLY A 116 8.35 4.52 -14.24
CA GLY A 116 8.51 3.90 -15.56
C GLY A 116 8.55 2.37 -15.56
N THR A 117 8.27 1.70 -14.44
CA THR A 117 7.97 0.26 -14.42
C THR A 117 6.49 0.04 -14.72
N ILE A 118 6.21 -0.55 -15.88
CA ILE A 118 4.84 -0.80 -16.38
C ILE A 118 4.78 -2.21 -16.94
N GLY A 119 4.03 -3.09 -16.26
CA GLY A 119 3.94 -4.50 -16.65
C GLY A 119 5.32 -5.16 -16.69
N ASN A 120 5.68 -5.70 -17.86
CA ASN A 120 6.97 -6.37 -18.08
C ASN A 120 8.07 -5.41 -18.59
N TYR A 121 7.86 -4.11 -18.51
CA TYR A 121 8.80 -3.10 -19.02
C TYR A 121 9.30 -2.21 -17.87
N ASN A 122 10.58 -1.83 -17.96
CA ASN A 122 11.24 -0.92 -17.04
C ASN A 122 11.74 0.31 -17.79
N ASN A 123 12.04 1.38 -17.05
CA ASN A 123 12.64 2.60 -17.58
C ASN A 123 11.79 3.28 -18.69
N CYS A 124 10.47 3.12 -18.65
CA CYS A 124 9.56 3.72 -19.61
C CYS A 124 9.51 5.25 -19.43
N SER A 125 9.87 6.00 -20.47
CA SER A 125 9.75 7.46 -20.51
C SER A 125 9.46 7.95 -21.93
N PHE A 126 8.84 9.12 -22.04
CA PHE A 126 8.66 9.83 -23.30
C PHE A 126 9.25 11.22 -23.16
N ASN A 127 10.02 11.66 -24.17
CA ASN A 127 10.81 12.89 -24.11
C ASN A 127 10.50 13.75 -25.34
N VAL A 128 10.37 15.05 -25.13
CA VAL A 128 10.16 16.04 -26.19
C VAL A 128 11.03 17.24 -25.88
N GLU A 129 11.72 17.74 -26.90
CA GLU A 129 12.43 19.02 -26.80
C GLU A 129 11.47 20.18 -27.02
N GLY A 130 11.62 21.23 -26.23
CA GLY A 130 10.75 22.40 -26.29
C GLY A 130 11.39 23.63 -25.67
N LYS A 131 10.75 24.77 -25.86
CA LYS A 131 11.14 26.04 -25.24
C LYS A 131 10.15 26.38 -24.13
N GLY A 132 10.65 26.58 -22.93
CA GLY A 132 9.90 27.12 -21.80
C GLY A 132 10.31 28.56 -21.51
N SER A 133 9.36 29.39 -21.12
CA SER A 133 9.62 30.74 -20.61
C SER A 133 8.96 30.91 -19.25
N TYR A 134 9.54 31.76 -18.42
CA TYR A 134 8.99 32.17 -17.13
C TYR A 134 9.49 33.59 -16.83
N LYS A 135 8.80 34.29 -15.93
CA LYS A 135 9.22 35.59 -15.40
C LYS A 135 9.30 35.50 -13.89
N GLY A 136 10.50 35.63 -13.33
CA GLY A 136 10.68 35.65 -11.89
C GLY A 136 10.06 36.92 -11.27
N ASN A 137 9.50 36.82 -10.07
CA ASN A 137 9.11 38.00 -9.28
C ASN A 137 10.20 38.37 -8.26
N ASP A 138 9.97 39.39 -7.44
CA ASP A 138 10.90 39.87 -6.41
C ASP A 138 11.15 38.88 -5.27
N ASN A 139 10.48 37.73 -5.27
CA ASN A 139 10.71 36.63 -4.32
C ASN A 139 11.23 35.36 -5.00
N SER A 140 11.50 35.41 -6.31
CA SER A 140 11.99 34.26 -7.06
C SER A 140 13.43 33.89 -6.69
N ASN A 141 13.73 32.58 -6.76
CA ASN A 141 15.06 32.00 -6.57
C ASN A 141 15.31 30.95 -7.66
N PRO A 142 15.54 31.39 -8.92
CA PRO A 142 15.68 30.46 -10.04
C PRO A 142 17.02 29.71 -9.97
N VAL A 143 16.99 28.40 -10.25
CA VAL A 143 18.21 27.61 -10.45
C VAL A 143 18.93 27.98 -11.76
N LYS A 144 18.18 28.40 -12.79
CA LYS A 144 18.72 28.90 -14.06
C LYS A 144 17.97 30.15 -14.51
N GLY A 145 18.59 31.32 -14.38
CA GLY A 145 18.04 32.62 -14.78
C GLY A 145 18.29 33.68 -13.70
N GLU A 146 17.67 34.85 -13.85
CA GLU A 146 17.83 35.96 -12.92
C GLU A 146 16.52 36.30 -12.21
N LYS A 147 16.64 36.78 -10.97
CA LYS A 147 15.51 37.20 -10.16
C LYS A 147 14.88 38.47 -10.73
N GLY A 148 13.55 38.48 -10.90
CA GLY A 148 12.82 39.65 -11.39
C GLY A 148 12.81 39.83 -12.92
N VAL A 149 13.43 38.89 -13.65
CA VAL A 149 13.57 38.92 -15.12
C VAL A 149 12.72 37.83 -15.76
#